data_AF-A0A7X3MNG9-F1
#
_entry.id   AF-A0A7X3MNG9-F1
#
_cell.length_a   1.000
_cell.length_b   1.000
_cell.length_c   1.000
_cell.angle_alpha   90.00
_cell.angle_beta   90.00
_cell.angle_gamma   90.00
#
_symmetry.space_group_name_H-M   'P 1'
#
loop_
_entity.id
_entity.type
_entity.pdbx_description
1 polymer ?
#
loop_
_entity_poly.entity_id
_entity_poly.type
_entity_poly.pdbx_seq_one_letter_code
_entity_poly.pdbx_strand_id
1 'polypeptide(L)'
;MRLGATLFEDTRLSGSGDVSCSTCHQAEPSFSDGVDRHLGLDGKPLDRRTPPLWNMAWGLSWFWDGRAPSLEAQAAGPVENKREMGGDLRRAIETLAADPLMRKSFAAAFPEDPAVTRDSLTKALAALARILVSPETRFDRWVKGDDRALDQDEIAGLSLFVGKARCVACHQGWRFTDEAFHDIGLPSSDKERGPVLGAKAADQAFRTPSPRERVWSAPYMHDGSLSPPSRTGWTIMRQVS
;
A
#
# COMPACT_ATOMS: atom_id res chain seq x y z
N MET A 1 -10.95 -2.23 -15.75
CA MET A 1 -9.47 -2.16 -15.62
C MET A 1 -8.90 -0.87 -16.18
N ARG A 2 -9.07 -0.57 -17.49
CA ARG A 2 -8.56 0.67 -18.10
C ARG A 2 -8.95 1.95 -17.35
N LEU A 3 -10.22 2.06 -16.93
CA LEU A 3 -10.70 3.22 -16.15
C LEU A 3 -9.91 3.41 -14.84
N GLY A 4 -9.65 2.35 -14.08
CA GLY A 4 -8.88 2.43 -12.84
C GLY A 4 -7.46 2.92 -13.08
N ALA A 5 -6.78 2.40 -14.11
CA ALA A 5 -5.44 2.87 -14.50
C ALA A 5 -5.46 4.34 -14.94
N THR A 6 -6.47 4.77 -15.70
CA THR A 6 -6.62 6.19 -16.07
C THR A 6 -6.81 7.07 -14.83
N LEU A 7 -7.68 6.68 -13.90
CA LEU A 7 -7.92 7.45 -12.67
C LEU A 7 -6.68 7.49 -11.76
N PHE A 8 -5.89 6.42 -11.72
CA PHE A 8 -4.67 6.35 -10.90
C PHE A 8 -3.62 7.40 -11.30
N GLU A 9 -3.63 7.82 -12.56
CA GLU A 9 -2.76 8.86 -13.14
C GLU A 9 -3.45 10.24 -13.19
N ASP A 10 -4.74 10.35 -12.84
CA ASP A 10 -5.52 11.56 -13.09
C ASP A 10 -5.38 12.59 -11.97
N THR A 11 -4.62 13.65 -12.24
CA THR A 11 -4.39 14.72 -11.26
C THR A 11 -5.62 15.57 -10.96
N ARG A 12 -6.70 15.45 -11.75
CA ARG A 12 -7.98 16.13 -11.45
C ARG A 12 -8.64 15.59 -10.19
N LEU A 13 -8.21 14.42 -9.70
CA LEU A 13 -8.57 13.91 -8.39
C LEU A 13 -8.07 14.80 -7.25
N SER A 14 -6.93 15.50 -7.42
CA SER A 14 -6.43 16.40 -6.38
C SER A 14 -6.98 17.82 -6.48
N GLY A 15 -7.24 18.42 -5.32
CA GLY A 15 -7.62 19.83 -5.17
C GLY A 15 -6.65 20.80 -5.87
N SER A 16 -5.35 20.48 -5.88
CA SER A 16 -4.31 21.26 -6.57
C SER A 16 -4.32 21.08 -8.08
N GLY A 17 -4.73 19.92 -8.60
CA GLY A 17 -4.57 19.55 -10.01
C GLY A 17 -3.18 19.00 -10.36
N ASP A 18 -2.30 18.82 -9.35
CA ASP A 18 -0.89 18.45 -9.54
C ASP A 18 -0.53 17.04 -9.03
N VAL A 19 -1.44 16.37 -8.32
CA VAL A 19 -1.16 15.10 -7.62
C VAL A 19 -2.16 14.03 -8.05
N SER A 20 -1.66 12.84 -8.36
CA SER A 20 -2.42 11.64 -8.65
C SER A 20 -2.05 10.53 -7.66
N CYS A 21 -2.67 9.35 -7.76
CA CYS A 21 -2.24 8.20 -6.98
C CYS A 21 -0.80 7.80 -7.33
N SER A 22 -0.43 7.88 -8.61
CA SER A 22 0.90 7.55 -9.11
C SER A 22 2.01 8.50 -8.66
N THR A 23 1.69 9.71 -8.20
CA THR A 23 2.67 10.62 -7.58
C THR A 23 3.37 9.95 -6.38
N CYS A 24 2.58 9.29 -5.52
CA CYS A 24 3.09 8.61 -4.33
C CYS A 24 3.27 7.10 -4.52
N HIS A 25 2.53 6.48 -5.46
CA HIS A 25 2.56 5.04 -5.71
C HIS A 25 3.14 4.71 -7.09
N GLN A 26 4.43 5.01 -7.26
CA GLN A 26 5.18 4.81 -8.50
C GLN A 26 5.54 3.34 -8.69
N ALA A 27 5.38 2.82 -9.92
CA ALA A 27 5.58 1.40 -10.20
C ALA A 27 7.00 0.88 -9.88
N GLU A 28 8.04 1.69 -10.13
CA GLU A 28 9.45 1.28 -9.98
C GLU A 28 9.85 0.99 -8.52
N PRO A 29 9.58 1.87 -7.54
CA PRO A 29 9.77 1.55 -6.13
C PRO A 29 8.62 0.70 -5.55
N SER A 30 8.15 -0.30 -6.30
CA SER A 30 7.09 -1.23 -5.89
C SER A 30 5.76 -0.57 -5.47
N PHE A 31 5.28 0.35 -6.29
CA PHE A 31 4.07 1.14 -6.02
C PHE A 31 4.18 1.94 -4.72
N SER A 32 5.36 2.54 -4.51
CA SER A 32 5.72 3.46 -3.41
C SER A 32 6.37 4.72 -4.02
N ASP A 33 7.01 5.58 -3.22
CA ASP A 33 7.66 6.81 -3.68
C ASP A 33 9.16 6.89 -3.35
N GLY A 34 9.71 5.88 -2.68
CA GLY A 34 11.14 5.78 -2.39
C GLY A 34 11.66 6.80 -1.36
N VAL A 35 10.78 7.56 -0.71
CA VAL A 35 11.15 8.56 0.30
C VAL A 35 10.69 8.14 1.69
N ASP A 36 11.17 8.84 2.71
CA ASP A 36 10.77 8.60 4.10
C ASP A 36 9.30 8.95 4.32
N ARG A 37 8.94 10.22 4.11
CA ARG A 37 7.57 10.74 4.16
C ARG A 37 7.42 11.79 3.07
N HIS A 38 6.50 11.52 2.14
CA HIS A 38 6.21 12.43 1.04
C HIS A 38 5.85 13.83 1.55
N LEU A 39 6.15 14.87 0.78
CA LEU A 39 5.70 16.22 1.11
C LEU A 39 4.22 16.35 0.75
N GLY A 40 3.40 16.76 1.72
CA GLY A 40 2.02 17.11 1.45
C GLY A 40 1.92 18.38 0.60
N LEU A 41 0.69 18.69 0.18
CA LEU A 41 0.36 19.93 -0.54
C LEU A 41 0.73 21.21 0.24
N ASP A 42 0.95 21.10 1.56
CA ASP A 42 1.41 22.16 2.44
C ASP A 42 2.94 22.30 2.52
N GLY A 43 3.68 21.51 1.73
CA GLY A 43 5.14 21.48 1.67
C GLY A 43 5.81 20.84 2.89
N LYS A 44 5.03 20.20 3.78
CA LYS A 44 5.56 19.53 4.99
C LYS A 44 5.49 18.01 4.82
N PRO A 45 6.43 17.25 5.41
CA PRO A 45 6.33 15.80 5.42
C PRO A 45 4.97 15.34 5.95
N LEU A 46 4.35 14.41 5.24
CA LEU A 46 3.17 13.69 5.71
C LEU A 46 3.49 12.93 6.99
N ASP A 47 2.46 12.44 7.66
CA ASP A 47 2.63 11.79 8.96
C ASP A 47 3.34 10.43 8.81
N ARG A 48 3.16 9.78 7.65
CA ARG A 48 3.61 8.41 7.37
C ARG A 48 4.20 8.29 5.98
N ARG A 49 4.98 7.24 5.83
CA ARG A 49 5.50 6.71 4.59
C ARG A 49 4.39 6.11 3.75
N THR A 50 4.47 6.31 2.44
CA THR A 50 3.63 5.64 1.45
C THR A 50 3.85 4.12 1.48
N PRO A 51 2.83 3.29 1.75
CA PRO A 51 2.97 1.83 1.70
C PRO A 51 2.91 1.32 0.24
N PRO A 52 3.61 0.21 -0.10
CA PRO A 52 3.48 -0.41 -1.41
C PRO A 52 2.07 -1.00 -1.63
N LEU A 53 1.66 -1.17 -2.89
CA LEU A 53 0.31 -1.63 -3.28
C LEU A 53 0.23 -3.10 -3.75
N TRP A 54 1.26 -3.90 -3.52
CA TRP A 54 1.26 -5.30 -3.92
C TRP A 54 0.31 -6.17 -3.08
N ASN A 55 -0.36 -7.10 -3.76
CA ASN A 55 -1.24 -8.12 -3.20
C ASN A 55 -2.41 -7.59 -2.38
N MET A 56 -2.91 -6.38 -2.65
CA MET A 56 -3.93 -5.75 -1.80
C MET A 56 -5.28 -6.47 -1.79
N ALA A 57 -5.59 -7.30 -2.79
CA ALA A 57 -6.86 -8.00 -2.93
C ALA A 57 -7.26 -8.92 -1.76
N TRP A 58 -6.28 -9.47 -1.04
CA TRP A 58 -6.53 -10.49 0.01
C TRP A 58 -6.35 -9.97 1.45
N GLY A 59 -6.31 -8.66 1.67
CA GLY A 59 -6.13 -8.12 3.02
C GLY A 59 -7.41 -8.22 3.87
N LEU A 60 -7.32 -7.89 5.16
CA LEU A 60 -8.50 -7.62 6.02
C LEU A 60 -8.83 -6.13 6.32
N SER A 61 -7.85 -5.25 6.56
CA SER A 61 -8.06 -3.78 6.67
C SER A 61 -6.85 -2.95 6.22
N TRP A 62 -7.05 -1.74 5.66
CA TRP A 62 -5.99 -0.94 5.02
C TRP A 62 -5.64 0.34 5.79
N PHE A 63 -4.58 1.01 5.33
CA PHE A 63 -3.74 1.95 6.06
C PHE A 63 -2.91 1.28 7.16
N TRP A 64 -1.91 2.00 7.66
CA TRP A 64 -1.04 1.57 8.75
C TRP A 64 -1.80 1.27 10.05
N ASP A 65 -2.90 1.98 10.30
CA ASP A 65 -3.76 1.83 11.48
C ASP A 65 -4.98 0.93 11.24
N GLY A 66 -5.18 0.43 10.01
CA GLY A 66 -6.29 -0.45 9.66
C GLY A 66 -7.67 0.21 9.67
N ARG A 67 -7.75 1.55 9.58
CA ARG A 67 -9.02 2.29 9.65
C ARG A 67 -9.94 2.05 8.44
N ALA A 68 -9.40 1.63 7.30
CA ALA A 68 -10.19 1.40 6.09
C ALA A 68 -10.61 -0.08 6.00
N PRO A 69 -11.93 -0.38 6.00
CA PRO A 69 -12.42 -1.76 5.93
C PRO A 69 -12.47 -2.34 4.50
N SER A 70 -12.17 -1.54 3.48
CA SER A 70 -12.20 -1.97 2.07
C SER A 70 -11.23 -1.16 1.20
N LEU A 71 -10.94 -1.65 -0.01
CA LEU A 71 -10.10 -0.92 -0.98
C LEU A 71 -10.79 0.33 -1.49
N GLU A 72 -12.12 0.30 -1.59
CA GLU A 72 -12.93 1.45 -1.96
C GLU A 72 -12.84 2.55 -0.89
N ALA A 73 -12.93 2.18 0.39
CA ALA A 73 -12.77 3.11 1.50
C ALA A 73 -11.35 3.68 1.57
N GLN A 74 -10.33 2.85 1.31
CA GLN A 74 -8.95 3.31 1.26
C GLN A 74 -8.69 4.23 0.07
N ALA A 75 -9.22 3.93 -1.11
CA ALA A 75 -9.06 4.76 -2.31
C ALA A 75 -9.69 6.15 -2.15
N ALA A 76 -10.78 6.27 -1.38
CA ALA A 76 -11.37 7.57 -1.04
C ALA A 76 -10.47 8.41 -0.12
N GLY A 77 -9.75 7.75 0.80
CA GLY A 77 -9.01 8.41 1.88
C GLY A 77 -8.00 9.48 1.41
N PRO A 78 -7.07 9.18 0.49
CA PRO A 78 -6.11 10.17 -0.02
C PRO A 78 -6.80 11.36 -0.69
N VAL A 79 -7.87 11.12 -1.46
CA VAL A 79 -8.68 12.18 -2.12
C VAL A 79 -9.35 13.08 -1.08
N GLU A 80 -9.84 12.50 0.02
CA GLU A 80 -10.47 13.20 1.14
C GLU A 80 -9.44 13.82 2.12
N ASN A 81 -8.16 13.49 2.00
CA ASN A 81 -7.11 14.07 2.83
C ASN A 81 -6.62 15.41 2.25
N LYS A 82 -6.77 16.48 3.03
CA LYS A 82 -6.35 17.85 2.65
C LYS A 82 -4.86 17.99 2.36
N ARG A 83 -4.01 17.21 3.04
CA ARG A 83 -2.55 17.27 2.87
C ARG A 83 -2.06 16.37 1.74
N GLU A 84 -2.79 15.33 1.38
CA GLU A 84 -2.41 14.42 0.28
C GLU A 84 -2.95 14.92 -1.06
N MET A 85 -4.27 14.95 -1.24
CA MET A 85 -4.90 15.31 -2.51
C MET A 85 -5.93 16.44 -2.37
N GLY A 86 -5.89 17.23 -1.30
CA GLY A 86 -6.65 18.48 -1.19
C GLY A 86 -8.06 18.36 -0.63
N GLY A 87 -8.56 17.15 -0.37
CA GLY A 87 -9.68 16.92 0.54
C GLY A 87 -11.08 17.18 0.01
N ASP A 88 -11.27 17.22 -1.31
CA ASP A 88 -12.60 17.45 -1.93
C ASP A 88 -12.94 16.40 -2.99
N LEU A 89 -13.33 15.21 -2.52
CA LEU A 89 -13.78 14.12 -3.38
C LEU A 89 -15.04 14.48 -4.19
N ARG A 90 -15.92 15.33 -3.64
CA ARG A 90 -17.12 15.78 -4.37
C ARG A 90 -16.72 16.60 -5.60
N ARG A 91 -15.81 17.56 -5.44
CA ARG A 91 -15.27 18.34 -6.57
C ARG A 91 -14.57 17.46 -7.60
N ALA A 92 -13.81 16.45 -7.15
CA ALA A 92 -13.19 15.49 -8.07
C ALA A 92 -14.25 14.76 -8.92
N ILE A 93 -15.32 14.26 -8.29
CA ILE A 93 -16.45 13.62 -8.98
C ILE A 93 -17.10 14.58 -9.99
N GLU A 94 -17.41 15.81 -9.57
CA GLU A 94 -18.02 16.83 -10.43
C GLU A 94 -17.14 17.15 -11.65
N THR A 95 -15.82 17.26 -11.43
CA THR A 95 -14.84 17.51 -12.48
C THR A 95 -14.79 16.38 -13.51
N LEU A 96 -14.77 15.13 -13.04
CA LEU A 96 -14.77 13.95 -13.92
C LEU A 96 -16.13 13.75 -14.62
N ALA A 97 -17.24 14.07 -13.96
CA ALA A 97 -18.58 14.00 -14.54
C ALA A 97 -18.78 15.03 -15.68
N ALA A 98 -18.10 16.18 -15.60
CA ALA A 98 -18.14 17.20 -16.65
C ALA A 98 -17.37 16.78 -17.93
N ASP A 99 -16.42 15.85 -17.83
CA ASP A 99 -15.62 15.37 -18.97
C ASP A 99 -16.38 14.30 -19.78
N PRO A 100 -16.71 14.54 -21.07
CA PRO A 100 -17.37 13.54 -21.93
C PRO A 100 -16.60 12.23 -22.09
N LEU A 101 -15.27 12.26 -22.12
CA LEU A 101 -14.43 11.06 -22.26
C LEU A 101 -14.45 10.22 -20.98
N MET A 102 -14.45 10.88 -19.82
CA MET A 102 -14.61 10.18 -18.54
C MET A 102 -16.00 9.58 -18.43
N ARG A 103 -17.07 10.33 -18.72
CA ARG A 103 -18.43 9.76 -18.75
C ARG A 103 -18.53 8.52 -19.64
N LYS A 104 -17.93 8.55 -20.83
CA LYS A 104 -17.86 7.37 -21.72
C LYS A 104 -17.09 6.21 -21.08
N SER A 105 -15.99 6.50 -20.41
CA SER A 105 -15.16 5.48 -19.74
C SER A 105 -15.87 4.84 -18.55
N PHE A 106 -16.61 5.63 -17.76
CA PHE A 106 -17.47 5.14 -16.69
C PHE A 106 -18.63 4.30 -17.22
N ALA A 107 -19.34 4.76 -18.25
CA ALA A 107 -20.41 3.99 -18.87
C ALA A 107 -19.94 2.64 -19.44
N ALA A 108 -18.73 2.57 -19.97
CA ALA A 108 -18.14 1.31 -20.43
C ALA A 108 -17.74 0.37 -19.28
N ALA A 109 -17.35 0.92 -18.13
CA ALA A 109 -16.93 0.13 -16.97
C ALA A 109 -18.10 -0.32 -16.07
N PHE A 110 -19.19 0.46 -16.05
CA PHE A 110 -20.37 0.25 -15.22
C PHE A 110 -21.64 0.40 -16.06
N PRO A 111 -21.97 -0.56 -16.94
CA PRO A 111 -23.11 -0.44 -17.85
C PRO A 111 -24.47 -0.31 -17.14
N GLU A 112 -24.60 -0.91 -15.95
CA GLU A 112 -25.81 -0.87 -15.13
C GLU A 112 -25.97 0.46 -14.34
N ASP A 113 -24.87 1.13 -14.04
CA ASP A 113 -24.84 2.43 -13.35
C ASP A 113 -23.69 3.29 -13.90
N PRO A 114 -23.92 3.97 -15.05
CA PRO A 114 -22.86 4.68 -15.77
C PRO A 114 -22.47 6.01 -15.11
N ALA A 115 -23.10 6.39 -14.00
CA ALA A 115 -22.85 7.65 -13.34
C ALA A 115 -21.44 7.71 -12.72
N VAL A 116 -20.82 8.87 -12.83
CA VAL A 116 -19.60 9.17 -12.08
C VAL A 116 -20.02 9.49 -10.65
N THR A 117 -19.77 8.56 -9.73
CA THR A 117 -20.14 8.68 -8.32
C THR A 117 -18.96 8.31 -7.45
N ARG A 118 -19.06 8.55 -6.14
CA ARG A 118 -18.07 8.08 -5.16
C ARG A 118 -17.85 6.57 -5.27
N ASP A 119 -18.94 5.82 -5.43
CA ASP A 119 -18.92 4.37 -5.49
C ASP A 119 -18.25 3.87 -6.77
N SER A 120 -18.65 4.36 -7.96
CA SER A 120 -18.04 3.93 -9.22
C SER A 120 -16.57 4.35 -9.33
N LEU A 121 -16.20 5.54 -8.84
CA LEU A 121 -14.83 6.02 -8.81
C LEU A 121 -13.94 5.15 -7.93
N THR A 122 -14.35 4.92 -6.67
CA THR A 122 -13.57 4.13 -5.72
C THR A 122 -13.51 2.66 -6.10
N LYS A 123 -14.58 2.08 -6.66
CA LYS A 123 -14.57 0.72 -7.24
C LYS A 123 -13.59 0.60 -8.40
N ALA A 124 -13.51 1.60 -9.28
CA ALA A 124 -12.58 1.57 -10.40
C ALA A 124 -11.11 1.59 -9.94
N LEU A 125 -10.76 2.44 -8.97
CA LEU A 125 -9.42 2.48 -8.35
C LEU A 125 -9.12 1.19 -7.58
N ALA A 126 -10.07 0.72 -6.77
CA ALA A 126 -9.94 -0.51 -6.01
C ALA A 126 -9.76 -1.73 -6.93
N ALA A 127 -10.44 -1.78 -8.08
CA ALA A 127 -10.25 -2.83 -9.07
C ALA A 127 -8.83 -2.85 -9.66
N LEU A 128 -8.19 -1.68 -9.84
CA LEU A 128 -6.77 -1.62 -10.20
C LEU A 128 -5.90 -2.18 -9.07
N ALA A 129 -6.09 -1.72 -7.84
CA ALA A 129 -5.31 -2.19 -6.69
C ALA A 129 -5.42 -3.71 -6.48
N ARG A 130 -6.58 -4.32 -6.79
CA ARG A 130 -6.78 -5.78 -6.69
C ARG A 130 -5.95 -6.59 -7.69
N ILE A 131 -5.61 -6.03 -8.84
CA ILE A 131 -4.83 -6.74 -9.88
C ILE A 131 -3.32 -6.54 -9.74
N LEU A 132 -2.89 -5.69 -8.81
CA LEU A 132 -1.47 -5.57 -8.46
C LEU A 132 -1.08 -6.79 -7.61
N VAL A 133 -0.71 -7.86 -8.30
CA VAL A 133 -0.30 -9.14 -7.70
C VAL A 133 1.18 -9.32 -7.93
N SER A 134 1.92 -9.64 -6.87
CA SER A 134 3.36 -9.92 -6.98
C SER A 134 3.60 -11.06 -7.98
N PRO A 135 4.61 -10.97 -8.86
CA PRO A 135 4.99 -12.07 -9.73
C PRO A 135 5.41 -13.30 -8.91
N GLU A 136 5.54 -14.45 -9.58
CA GLU A 136 6.07 -15.65 -8.94
C GLU A 136 7.54 -15.43 -8.56
N THR A 137 7.81 -15.51 -7.26
CA THR A 137 9.15 -15.30 -6.68
C THR A 137 9.98 -16.59 -6.66
N ARG A 138 11.27 -16.48 -6.32
CA ARG A 138 12.13 -17.63 -6.05
C ARG A 138 11.59 -18.48 -4.88
N PHE A 139 11.11 -17.83 -3.81
CA PHE A 139 10.48 -18.52 -2.69
C PHE A 139 9.22 -19.29 -3.10
N ASP A 140 8.38 -18.72 -3.96
CA ASP A 140 7.17 -19.41 -4.43
C ASP A 140 7.50 -20.69 -5.21
N ARG A 141 8.55 -20.68 -6.05
CA ARG A 141 9.02 -21.90 -6.73
C ARG A 141 9.59 -22.93 -5.76
N TRP A 142 10.32 -22.49 -4.74
CA TRP A 142 10.84 -23.37 -3.70
C TRP A 142 9.71 -24.06 -2.91
N VAL A 143 8.67 -23.32 -2.51
CA VAL A 143 7.47 -23.89 -1.87
C VAL A 143 6.75 -24.90 -2.77
N LYS A 144 6.79 -24.71 -4.10
CA LYS A 144 6.24 -25.65 -5.09
C LYS A 144 7.12 -26.88 -5.35
N GLY A 145 8.27 -27.00 -4.69
CA GLY A 145 9.16 -28.17 -4.74
C GLY A 145 10.40 -28.01 -5.61
N ASP A 146 10.71 -26.81 -6.10
CA ASP A 146 12.02 -26.55 -6.74
C ASP A 146 13.08 -26.27 -5.66
N ASP A 147 13.70 -27.33 -5.14
CA ASP A 147 14.75 -27.26 -4.11
C ASP A 147 15.96 -26.42 -4.52
N ARG A 148 16.12 -26.10 -5.82
CA ARG A 148 17.21 -25.27 -6.35
C ARG A 148 16.80 -23.81 -6.57
N ALA A 149 15.55 -23.44 -6.31
CA ALA A 149 15.07 -22.08 -6.48
C ALA A 149 15.69 -21.10 -5.48
N LEU A 150 16.10 -21.57 -4.30
CA LEU A 150 16.82 -20.79 -3.30
C LEU A 150 18.29 -21.24 -3.21
N ASP A 151 19.19 -20.28 -3.00
CA ASP A 151 20.59 -20.55 -2.71
C ASP A 151 20.85 -20.78 -1.19
N GLN A 152 22.09 -21.09 -0.82
CA GLN A 152 22.43 -21.40 0.57
C GLN A 152 22.24 -20.22 1.52
N ASP A 153 22.52 -19.00 1.06
CA ASP A 153 22.33 -17.79 1.85
C ASP A 153 20.84 -17.58 2.08
N GLU A 154 20.02 -17.70 1.03
CA GLU A 154 18.56 -17.61 1.10
C GLU A 154 17.98 -18.66 2.07
N ILE A 155 18.42 -19.91 2.01
CA ILE A 155 17.98 -20.95 2.96
C ILE A 155 18.41 -20.61 4.40
N ALA A 156 19.62 -20.08 4.61
CA ALA A 156 20.08 -19.64 5.92
C ALA A 156 19.25 -18.45 6.44
N GLY A 157 18.91 -17.50 5.56
CA GLY A 157 18.03 -16.37 5.87
C GLY A 157 16.62 -16.82 6.26
N LEU A 158 16.05 -17.78 5.54
CA LEU A 158 14.74 -18.36 5.87
C LEU A 158 14.78 -19.07 7.23
N SER A 159 15.85 -19.81 7.51
CA SER A 159 16.07 -20.47 8.80
C SER A 159 16.16 -19.47 9.95
N LEU A 160 16.78 -18.31 9.75
CA LEU A 160 16.80 -17.22 10.73
C LEU A 160 15.40 -16.61 10.91
N PHE A 161 14.71 -16.32 9.81
CA PHE A 161 13.37 -15.73 9.78
C PHE A 161 12.35 -16.55 10.57
N VAL A 162 12.37 -17.87 10.38
CA VAL A 162 11.48 -18.81 11.08
C VAL A 162 11.97 -19.11 12.51
N GLY A 163 13.28 -19.26 12.68
CA GLY A 163 13.89 -19.67 13.94
C GLY A 163 14.27 -18.49 14.84
N LYS A 164 15.57 -18.21 14.94
CA LYS A 164 16.13 -17.32 15.97
C LYS A 164 15.62 -15.88 15.91
N ALA A 165 15.34 -15.35 14.73
CA ALA A 165 14.84 -13.98 14.58
C ALA A 165 13.32 -13.86 14.81
N ARG A 166 12.59 -14.98 14.82
CA ARG A 166 11.15 -15.08 15.12
C ARG A 166 10.26 -14.17 14.26
N CYS A 167 10.71 -13.76 13.08
CA CYS A 167 9.96 -12.90 12.17
C CYS A 167 8.61 -13.53 11.76
N VAL A 168 8.58 -14.86 11.64
CA VAL A 168 7.38 -15.65 11.34
C VAL A 168 6.25 -15.50 12.38
N ALA A 169 6.54 -14.97 13.58
CA ALA A 169 5.50 -14.75 14.59
C ALA A 169 4.40 -13.77 14.12
N CYS A 170 4.77 -12.78 13.30
CA CYS A 170 3.83 -11.83 12.69
C CYS A 170 3.80 -11.97 11.17
N HIS A 171 4.93 -12.29 10.53
CA HIS A 171 5.02 -12.40 9.07
C HIS A 171 4.84 -13.85 8.59
N GLN A 172 3.58 -14.29 8.57
CA GLN A 172 3.22 -15.69 8.30
C GLN A 172 2.26 -15.87 7.12
N GLY A 173 2.07 -17.14 6.72
CA GLY A 173 1.25 -17.50 5.57
C GLY A 173 1.85 -17.04 4.24
N TRP A 174 1.11 -17.24 3.15
CA TRP A 174 1.63 -16.97 1.80
C TRP A 174 1.90 -15.47 1.56
N ARG A 175 1.18 -14.57 2.24
CA ARG A 175 1.40 -13.11 2.20
C ARG A 175 2.42 -12.61 3.20
N PHE A 176 2.94 -13.47 4.08
CA PHE A 176 3.88 -13.06 5.13
C PHE A 176 3.35 -11.91 6.00
N THR A 177 2.09 -12.02 6.41
CA THR A 177 1.45 -11.11 7.36
C THR A 177 0.32 -11.85 8.07
N ASP A 178 0.18 -11.59 9.36
CA ASP A 178 -0.92 -12.03 10.20
C ASP A 178 -2.14 -11.10 10.13
N GLU A 179 -2.04 -10.01 9.36
CA GLU A 179 -3.04 -8.92 9.26
C GLU A 179 -3.41 -8.29 10.62
N ALA A 180 -2.58 -8.50 11.65
CA ALA A 180 -2.76 -7.97 12.99
C ALA A 180 -1.97 -6.68 13.19
N PHE A 181 -2.07 -6.12 14.41
CA PHE A 181 -1.49 -4.83 14.77
C PHE A 181 -0.56 -5.00 15.95
N HIS A 182 0.66 -4.51 15.82
CA HIS A 182 1.71 -4.68 16.82
C HIS A 182 2.48 -3.39 17.03
N ASP A 183 2.88 -3.16 18.27
CA ASP A 183 3.89 -2.18 18.62
C ASP A 183 5.25 -2.89 18.68
N ILE A 184 6.18 -2.46 17.84
CA ILE A 184 7.55 -3.00 17.75
C ILE A 184 8.57 -2.16 18.54
N GLY A 185 8.12 -1.15 19.29
CA GLY A 185 8.96 -0.27 20.09
C GLY A 185 9.71 0.79 19.28
N LEU A 186 9.30 1.06 18.04
CA LEU A 186 9.89 2.13 17.23
C LEU A 186 9.45 3.49 17.81
N PRO A 187 10.38 4.36 18.24
CA PRO A 187 10.01 5.64 18.84
C PRO A 187 9.21 6.50 17.86
N SER A 188 7.95 6.79 18.20
CA SER A 188 7.08 7.62 17.37
C SER A 188 6.12 8.44 18.24
N SER A 189 5.81 9.66 17.80
CA SER A 189 4.70 10.43 18.38
C SER A 189 3.34 10.10 17.76
N ASP A 190 3.32 9.28 16.69
CA ASP A 190 2.08 8.81 16.07
C ASP A 190 1.43 7.73 16.95
N LYS A 191 0.17 7.95 17.32
CA LYS A 191 -0.62 7.02 18.12
C LYS A 191 -1.35 5.98 17.27
N GLU A 192 -1.48 6.21 15.97
CA GLU A 192 -1.97 5.23 15.00
C GLU A 192 -3.32 4.60 15.35
N ARG A 193 -3.31 3.32 15.73
CA ARG A 193 -4.50 2.53 15.97
C ARG A 193 -5.20 2.89 17.28
N GLY A 194 -4.49 3.51 18.22
CA GLY A 194 -5.07 3.99 19.47
C GLY A 194 -6.29 4.89 19.24
N PRO A 195 -6.16 5.99 18.47
CA PRO A 195 -7.29 6.83 18.05
C PRO A 195 -8.41 6.08 17.29
N VAL A 196 -8.07 5.11 16.45
CA VAL A 196 -9.06 4.31 15.69
C VAL A 196 -9.93 3.47 16.63
N LEU A 197 -9.34 2.93 17.70
CA LEU A 197 -10.05 2.10 18.70
C LEU A 197 -10.53 2.88 19.93
N GLY A 198 -10.12 4.14 20.09
CA GLY A 198 -10.31 4.88 21.33
C GLY A 198 -9.56 4.28 22.53
N ALA A 199 -8.49 3.52 22.30
CA ALA A 199 -7.82 2.73 23.32
C ALA A 199 -6.31 2.99 23.35
N LYS A 200 -5.82 3.60 24.43
CA LYS A 200 -4.39 3.91 24.63
C LYS A 200 -3.49 2.66 24.56
N ALA A 201 -4.01 1.50 24.93
CA ALA A 201 -3.28 0.23 24.85
C ALA A 201 -2.97 -0.20 23.39
N ALA A 202 -3.60 0.43 22.39
CA ALA A 202 -3.32 0.25 20.98
C ALA A 202 -2.56 1.43 20.36
N ASP A 203 -2.11 2.40 21.18
CA ASP A 203 -1.20 3.44 20.70
C ASP A 203 0.05 2.78 20.10
N GLN A 204 0.56 3.33 19.00
CA GLN A 204 1.76 2.82 18.29
C GLN A 204 1.63 1.38 17.76
N ALA A 205 0.43 0.81 17.73
CA ALA A 205 0.20 -0.47 17.08
C ALA A 205 -0.04 -0.28 15.58
N PHE A 206 0.81 -0.90 14.75
CA PHE A 206 0.76 -0.80 13.29
C PHE A 206 0.40 -2.15 12.69
N ARG A 207 -0.33 -2.12 11.56
CA ARG A 207 -0.63 -3.32 10.79
C ARG A 207 0.67 -3.98 10.36
N THR A 208 0.81 -5.29 10.54
CA THR A 208 1.93 -6.06 9.99
C THR A 208 1.94 -5.97 8.45
N PRO A 209 2.89 -5.27 7.84
CA PRO A 209 2.94 -5.18 6.39
C PRO A 209 3.53 -6.47 5.78
N SER A 210 3.14 -6.81 4.55
CA SER A 210 3.79 -7.90 3.83
C SER A 210 5.25 -7.51 3.47
N PRO A 211 6.23 -8.42 3.62
CA PRO A 211 7.55 -8.29 3.04
C PRO A 211 7.62 -8.64 1.54
N ARG A 212 6.54 -9.12 0.90
CA ARG A 212 6.55 -9.38 -0.54
C ARG A 212 6.89 -8.12 -1.33
N GLU A 213 7.79 -8.25 -2.31
CA GLU A 213 8.29 -7.14 -3.14
C GLU A 213 8.92 -5.97 -2.36
N ARG A 214 9.10 -6.12 -1.04
CA ARG A 214 9.49 -5.01 -0.16
C ARG A 214 10.90 -4.53 -0.45
N VAL A 215 11.74 -5.39 -1.04
CA VAL A 215 13.15 -5.13 -1.35
C VAL A 215 13.35 -3.90 -2.26
N TRP A 216 12.33 -3.56 -3.07
CA TRP A 216 12.33 -2.42 -3.98
C TRP A 216 11.70 -1.15 -3.39
N SER A 217 11.14 -1.27 -2.18
CA SER A 217 10.37 -0.22 -1.52
C SER A 217 11.10 0.30 -0.29
N ALA A 218 12.41 0.51 -0.36
CA ALA A 218 13.11 1.29 0.66
C ALA A 218 12.64 2.77 0.63
N PRO A 219 12.77 3.53 1.73
CA PRO A 219 13.12 3.11 3.09
C PRO A 219 11.98 2.31 3.76
N TYR A 220 12.15 1.88 5.01
CA TYR A 220 11.22 0.97 5.70
C TYR A 220 10.62 1.59 6.98
N MET A 221 9.67 0.84 7.55
CA MET A 221 8.78 1.27 8.65
C MET A 221 7.72 2.29 8.22
N HIS A 222 6.82 2.64 9.15
CA HIS A 222 5.70 3.55 8.89
C HIS A 222 6.13 4.98 8.67
N ASP A 223 7.33 5.36 9.11
CA ASP A 223 7.90 6.71 9.03
C ASP A 223 9.10 6.80 8.09
N GLY A 224 9.52 5.68 7.49
CA GLY A 224 10.68 5.64 6.60
C GLY A 224 12.03 5.80 7.32
N SER A 225 12.08 5.64 8.64
CA SER A 225 13.30 5.84 9.44
C SER A 225 14.41 4.83 9.16
N LEU A 226 14.08 3.65 8.60
CA LEU A 226 15.06 2.60 8.35
C LEU A 226 15.46 2.53 6.88
N SER A 227 16.71 2.88 6.61
CA SER A 227 17.36 2.64 5.32
C SER A 227 17.52 1.15 5.04
N PRO A 228 17.67 0.75 3.76
CA PRO A 228 17.99 -0.62 3.43
C PRO A 228 19.30 -1.04 4.13
N PRO A 229 19.36 -2.24 4.74
CA PRO A 229 20.59 -2.68 5.39
C PRO A 229 21.74 -2.79 4.39
N SER A 230 22.99 -2.86 4.85
CA SER A 230 24.08 -3.32 3.98
C SER A 230 23.81 -4.79 3.54
N ARG A 231 24.45 -5.24 2.45
CA ARG A 231 24.20 -6.52 1.74
C ARG A 231 23.90 -7.76 2.62
N THR A 232 24.37 -7.83 3.85
CA THR A 232 24.23 -8.98 4.77
C THR A 232 22.86 -9.09 5.45
N GLY A 233 22.10 -7.99 5.58
CA GLY A 233 20.73 -8.02 6.13
C GLY A 233 19.63 -8.30 5.10
N TRP A 234 20.01 -8.41 3.82
CA TRP A 234 19.13 -8.44 2.66
C TRP A 234 18.62 -9.83 2.26
N THR A 235 19.21 -10.88 2.80
CA THR A 235 18.98 -12.24 2.33
C THR A 235 17.54 -12.72 2.54
N ILE A 236 16.84 -12.18 3.54
CA ILE A 236 15.44 -12.51 3.85
C ILE A 236 14.47 -11.83 2.87
N MET A 237 14.66 -10.55 2.56
CA MET A 237 13.75 -9.78 1.68
C MET A 237 13.88 -10.19 0.21
N ARG A 238 15.05 -10.67 -0.22
CA ARG A 238 15.26 -11.22 -1.57
C ARG A 238 14.45 -12.48 -1.85
N GLN A 239 14.09 -13.25 -0.82
CA GLN A 239 13.40 -14.52 -1.00
C GLN A 239 11.99 -14.31 -1.54
N VAL A 240 11.33 -13.24 -1.07
CA VAL A 240 9.92 -12.94 -1.33
C VAL A 240 9.72 -11.83 -2.37
N SER A 241 10.76 -11.55 -3.15
CA SER A 241 10.76 -10.59 -4.27
C SER A 241 11.29 -11.23 -5.55
#